data_AF-A0A1C6R373-F1
#
_entry.id   AF-A0A1C6R373-F1
#
_cell.length_a   1.000
_cell.length_b   1.000
_cell.length_c   1.000
_cell.angle_alpha   90.00
_cell.angle_beta   90.00
_cell.angle_gamma   90.00
#
_symmetry.space_group_name_H-M   'P 1'
#
loop_
_entity.id
_entity.type
_entity.pdbx_description
1 polymer ?
#
loop_
_entity_poly.entity_id
_entity_poly.type
_entity_poly.pdbx_seq_one_letter_code
_entity_poly.pdbx_strand_id
1 'polypeptide(L)'
;MYVRNRTERPAGLRPYVEQAFASPNVSIDFAGFSSETLHGALQEPIDKIRVGRLTPASISIRILVPDMAVPQAAPVRRSDGADDPRLRARMHDMMVGFTRSIANAVGELQHLGLVQEATVSVRVHSGTQFFKLYVINQGDAFFGYYPIRPNKVSAGGEAIDIYDLVS
;
A
#
# COMPACT_ATOMS: atom_id res chain seq x y z
N MET A 1 2.07 -25.88 3.89
CA MET A 1 1.91 -25.26 5.21
C MET A 1 0.64 -24.42 5.16
N TYR A 2 -0.40 -24.81 5.90
CA TYR A 2 -1.71 -24.13 5.92
C TYR A 2 -1.69 -23.06 7.02
N VAL A 3 -2.14 -21.84 6.72
CA VAL A 3 -2.54 -20.85 7.73
C VAL A 3 -4.01 -20.50 7.49
N ARG A 4 -4.83 -20.78 8.51
CA ARG A 4 -6.24 -20.40 8.66
C ARG A 4 -6.28 -18.93 9.10
N ASN A 5 -6.84 -18.02 8.30
CA ASN A 5 -8.22 -17.55 8.46
C ASN A 5 -8.57 -16.46 7.42
N ARG A 6 -9.75 -16.65 6.82
CA ARG A 6 -10.64 -15.66 6.22
C ARG A 6 -10.05 -14.68 5.20
N THR A 7 -10.32 -14.96 3.92
CA THR A 7 -10.42 -13.96 2.85
C THR A 7 -11.51 -12.94 3.20
N GLU A 8 -11.25 -12.03 4.14
CA GLU A 8 -12.12 -10.90 4.40
C GLU A 8 -11.89 -9.83 3.33
N ARG A 9 -12.98 -9.16 2.95
CA ARG A 9 -12.92 -8.03 2.02
C ARG A 9 -11.96 -6.96 2.60
N PRO A 10 -11.26 -6.17 1.76
CA PRO A 10 -10.39 -5.07 2.19
C PRO A 10 -11.01 -4.06 3.15
N ALA A 11 -12.35 -4.04 3.27
CA ALA A 11 -13.09 -3.27 4.27
C ALA A 11 -12.72 -3.65 5.73
N GLY A 12 -12.15 -4.84 5.97
CA GLY A 12 -11.73 -5.30 7.30
C GLY A 12 -10.32 -4.88 7.72
N LEU A 13 -9.50 -4.24 6.88
CA LEU A 13 -8.09 -3.99 7.22
C LEU A 13 -7.91 -3.02 8.39
N ARG A 14 -8.70 -1.93 8.43
CA ARG A 14 -8.50 -0.82 9.38
C ARG A 14 -8.53 -1.26 10.86
N PRO A 15 -9.53 -2.02 11.33
CA PRO A 15 -9.54 -2.50 12.72
C PRO A 15 -8.30 -3.29 13.12
N TYR A 16 -7.73 -4.09 12.22
CA TYR A 16 -6.53 -4.89 12.52
C TYR A 16 -5.27 -4.04 12.54
N VAL A 17 -5.16 -3.05 11.65
CA VAL A 17 -4.08 -2.07 11.70
C VAL A 17 -4.17 -1.28 13.02
N GLU A 18 -5.34 -0.75 13.37
CA GLU A 18 -5.51 -0.02 14.64
C GLU A 18 -5.16 -0.87 15.87
N GLN A 19 -5.61 -2.12 15.91
CA GLN A 19 -5.31 -3.06 17.00
C GLN A 19 -3.80 -3.35 17.09
N ALA A 20 -3.11 -3.47 15.96
CA ALA A 20 -1.68 -3.73 15.94
C ALA A 20 -0.87 -2.63 16.62
N PHE A 21 -1.29 -1.38 16.47
CA PHE A 21 -0.62 -0.21 17.08
C PHE A 21 -0.81 -0.09 18.61
N ALA A 22 -1.66 -0.93 19.22
CA ALA A 22 -1.69 -1.10 20.67
C ALA A 22 -0.54 -1.99 21.19
N SER A 23 0.21 -2.64 20.30
CA SER A 23 1.36 -3.48 20.67
C SER A 23 2.63 -2.65 20.86
N PRO A 24 3.57 -3.06 21.73
CA PRO A 24 4.86 -2.36 21.87
C PRO A 24 5.70 -2.36 20.59
N ASN A 25 5.60 -3.42 19.79
CA ASN A 25 6.32 -3.56 18.52
C ASN A 25 5.31 -3.76 17.40
N VAL A 26 5.31 -2.85 16.43
CA VAL A 26 4.40 -2.87 15.28
C VAL A 26 5.18 -3.25 14.04
N SER A 27 4.74 -4.29 13.33
CA SER A 27 5.29 -4.64 12.01
C SER A 27 4.19 -4.75 10.96
N ILE A 28 4.40 -4.14 9.79
CA ILE A 28 3.50 -4.24 8.65
C ILE A 28 4.29 -4.53 7.39
N ASP A 29 3.99 -5.66 6.75
CA ASP A 29 4.47 -5.97 5.41
C ASP A 29 3.35 -5.79 4.41
N PHE A 30 3.60 -5.00 3.37
CA PHE A 30 2.66 -4.78 2.28
C PHE A 30 3.29 -5.16 0.95
N ALA A 31 2.54 -5.89 0.13
CA ALA A 31 2.83 -6.06 -1.29
C ALA A 31 1.60 -5.67 -2.11
N GLY A 32 1.72 -4.76 -3.08
CA GLY A 32 0.60 -4.28 -3.88
C GLY A 32 0.99 -3.09 -4.78
N PHE A 33 0.01 -2.44 -5.42
CA PHE A 33 0.26 -1.27 -6.28
C PHE A 33 0.45 0.02 -5.47
N SER A 34 -0.64 0.76 -5.17
CA SER A 34 -0.54 2.15 -4.71
C SER A 34 -0.20 2.34 -3.23
N SER A 35 -0.32 1.31 -2.38
CA SER A 35 -0.32 1.46 -0.92
C SER A 35 -1.40 2.42 -0.37
N GLU A 36 -2.36 2.86 -1.18
CA GLU A 36 -3.39 3.84 -0.77
C GLU A 36 -4.23 3.37 0.42
N THR A 37 -4.71 2.12 0.36
CA THR A 37 -5.49 1.54 1.46
C THR A 37 -4.66 1.42 2.74
N LEU A 38 -3.36 1.13 2.63
CA LEU A 38 -2.45 1.11 3.78
C LEU A 38 -2.30 2.53 4.36
N HIS A 39 -2.00 3.50 3.50
CA HIS A 39 -1.87 4.91 3.90
C HIS A 39 -3.11 5.39 4.65
N GLY A 40 -4.31 5.07 4.16
CA GLY A 40 -5.57 5.40 4.83
C GLY A 40 -5.78 4.66 6.16
N ALA A 41 -5.36 3.40 6.27
CA ALA A 41 -5.48 2.62 7.51
C ALA A 41 -4.48 3.07 8.60
N LEU A 42 -3.39 3.75 8.21
CA LEU A 42 -2.39 4.26 9.13
C LEU A 42 -2.76 5.62 9.76
N GLN A 43 -3.69 6.37 9.18
CA GLN A 43 -4.00 7.73 9.64
C GLN A 43 -4.42 7.77 11.12
N GLU A 44 -5.44 6.99 11.48
CA GLU A 44 -5.97 6.95 12.84
C GLU A 44 -4.95 6.51 13.91
N PRO A 45 -4.19 5.40 13.75
CA PRO A 45 -3.19 5.04 14.74
C PRO A 45 -2.06 6.08 14.86
N ILE A 46 -1.63 6.70 13.76
CA ILE A 46 -0.63 7.79 13.80
C ILE A 46 -1.16 8.99 14.59
N ASP A 47 -2.41 9.39 14.36
CA ASP A 47 -3.02 10.49 15.12
C ASP A 47 -3.17 10.15 16.60
N LYS A 48 -3.53 8.90 16.94
CA LYS A 48 -3.57 8.43 18.33
C LYS A 48 -2.19 8.47 19.00
N ILE A 49 -1.09 8.22 18.28
CA ILE A 49 0.28 8.37 18.81
C ILE A 49 0.59 9.85 19.07
N ARG A 50 0.26 10.74 18.13
CA ARG A 50 0.49 12.18 18.27
C ARG A 50 -0.15 12.79 19.52
N VAL A 51 -1.31 12.25 19.94
CA VAL A 51 -2.00 12.70 21.16
C VAL A 51 -1.71 11.83 22.39
N GLY A 52 -0.73 10.92 22.33
CA GLY A 52 -0.29 10.07 23.45
C GLY A 52 -1.27 8.97 23.85
N ARG A 53 -2.26 8.63 23.00
CA ARG A 53 -3.21 7.53 23.25
C ARG A 53 -2.65 6.15 22.89
N LEU A 54 -1.68 6.11 21.98
CA LEU A 54 -0.91 4.91 21.64
C LEU A 54 0.57 5.23 21.78
N THR A 55 1.34 4.30 22.32
CA THR A 55 2.77 4.50 22.63
C THR A 55 3.59 3.27 22.24
N PRO A 56 3.60 2.86 20.96
CA PRO A 56 4.46 1.76 20.53
C PRO A 56 5.93 2.16 20.73
N ALA A 57 6.74 1.20 21.15
CA ALA A 57 8.19 1.38 21.24
C ALA A 57 8.83 1.37 19.85
N SER A 58 8.34 0.51 18.94
CA SER A 58 8.84 0.40 17.58
C SER A 58 7.75 0.27 16.52
N ILE A 59 8.03 0.82 15.32
CA ILE A 59 7.22 0.67 14.11
C ILE A 59 8.14 0.27 12.95
N SER A 60 7.84 -0.83 12.27
CA SER A 60 8.52 -1.24 11.05
C SER A 60 7.54 -1.53 9.93
N ILE A 61 7.68 -0.83 8.81
CA ILE A 61 6.85 -1.00 7.63
C ILE A 61 7.72 -1.37 6.43
N ARG A 62 7.40 -2.47 5.76
CA ARG A 62 8.04 -2.89 4.51
C ARG A 62 7.01 -2.88 3.39
N ILE A 63 7.32 -2.17 2.32
CA ILE A 63 6.43 -1.97 1.18
C ILE A 63 7.12 -2.52 -0.06
N LEU A 64 6.48 -3.47 -0.72
CA LEU A 64 6.88 -4.03 -2.01
C LEU A 64 5.87 -3.63 -3.09
N VAL A 65 6.32 -2.92 -4.11
CA VAL A 65 5.45 -2.42 -5.19
C VAL A 65 6.03 -2.73 -6.58
N PRO A 66 5.23 -2.77 -7.65
CA PRO A 66 5.75 -3.08 -8.98
C PRO A 66 6.63 -1.94 -9.54
N ASP A 67 7.64 -2.30 -10.31
CA ASP A 67 8.51 -1.34 -11.00
C ASP A 67 7.82 -0.83 -12.28
N MET A 68 7.38 0.43 -12.27
CA MET A 68 6.73 1.07 -13.42
C MET A 68 7.72 1.51 -14.52
N ALA A 69 9.03 1.35 -14.34
CA ALA A 69 10.00 1.57 -15.40
C ALA A 69 9.96 0.47 -16.48
N VAL A 70 9.43 -0.71 -16.16
CA VAL A 70 9.31 -1.85 -17.10
C VAL A 70 7.85 -2.05 -17.54
N PRO A 71 7.61 -2.61 -18.74
CA PRO A 71 6.26 -2.89 -19.23
C PRO A 71 5.44 -3.73 -18.25
N GLN A 72 4.14 -3.40 -18.15
CA GLN A 72 3.21 -4.08 -17.25
C GLN A 72 2.13 -4.83 -18.04
N ALA A 73 1.61 -5.90 -17.46
CA ALA A 73 0.45 -6.61 -17.99
C ALA A 73 -0.88 -5.91 -17.66
N ALA A 74 -0.89 -4.98 -16.70
CA ALA A 74 -1.98 -4.05 -16.39
C ALA A 74 -1.44 -2.88 -15.52
N PRO A 75 -2.05 -1.67 -15.56
CA PRO A 75 -3.12 -1.27 -16.48
C PRO A 75 -2.64 -1.20 -17.93
N VAL A 76 -3.54 -1.54 -18.86
CA VAL A 76 -3.28 -1.56 -20.32
C VAL A 76 -4.41 -0.90 -21.08
N ARG A 77 -4.14 -0.43 -22.31
CA ARG A 77 -5.18 0.13 -23.18
C ARG A 77 -6.25 -0.90 -23.47
N ARG A 78 -7.52 -0.47 -23.43
CA ARG A 78 -8.66 -1.35 -23.72
C ARG A 78 -8.76 -1.69 -25.21
N SER A 79 -8.27 -0.81 -26.09
CA SER A 79 -8.37 -0.96 -27.56
C SER A 79 -7.63 -2.17 -28.10
N ASP A 80 -6.44 -2.43 -27.58
CA ASP A 80 -5.47 -3.40 -28.13
C ASP A 80 -4.77 -4.23 -27.04
N GLY A 81 -5.08 -3.99 -25.75
CA GLY A 81 -4.48 -4.71 -24.62
C GLY A 81 -3.01 -4.40 -24.39
N ALA A 82 -2.47 -3.38 -25.05
CA ALA A 82 -1.06 -3.05 -24.97
C ALA A 82 -0.74 -2.06 -23.84
N ASP A 83 0.45 -2.24 -23.28
CA ASP A 83 1.06 -1.35 -22.31
C ASP A 83 1.22 0.07 -22.88
N ASP A 84 1.14 1.07 -22.00
CA ASP A 84 1.23 2.48 -22.35
C ASP A 84 2.12 3.22 -21.32
N PRO A 85 3.23 3.84 -21.75
CA PRO A 85 4.13 4.59 -20.86
C PRO A 85 3.44 5.66 -20.02
N ARG A 86 2.37 6.27 -20.52
CA ARG A 86 1.62 7.30 -19.79
C ARG A 86 0.85 6.70 -18.62
N LEU A 87 0.32 5.48 -18.78
CA LEU A 87 -0.35 4.76 -17.70
C LEU A 87 0.65 4.34 -16.62
N ARG A 88 1.83 3.86 -17.02
CA ARG A 88 2.91 3.54 -16.06
C ARG A 88 3.40 4.75 -15.30
N ALA A 89 3.60 5.88 -15.97
CA ALA A 89 3.98 7.13 -15.31
C ALA A 89 2.93 7.58 -14.28
N ARG A 90 1.65 7.53 -14.65
CA ARG A 90 0.54 7.80 -13.71
C ARG A 90 0.57 6.89 -12.49
N MET A 91 0.77 5.58 -12.69
CA MET A 91 0.86 4.61 -11.58
C MET A 91 2.08 4.88 -10.70
N HIS A 92 3.23 5.14 -11.31
CA HIS A 92 4.46 5.49 -10.61
C HIS A 92 4.26 6.69 -9.69
N ASP A 93 3.66 7.77 -10.19
CA ASP A 93 3.47 9.00 -9.42
C ASP A 93 2.53 8.77 -8.23
N MET A 94 1.45 8.02 -8.42
CA MET A 94 0.54 7.63 -7.35
C MET A 94 1.27 6.81 -6.28
N MET A 95 2.05 5.81 -6.69
CA MET A 95 2.81 4.92 -5.80
C MET A 95 3.86 5.68 -5.00
N VAL A 96 4.64 6.57 -5.65
CA VAL A 96 5.62 7.42 -4.99
C VAL A 96 4.94 8.37 -4.00
N GLY A 97 3.78 8.94 -4.36
CA GLY A 97 3.02 9.82 -3.48
C GLY A 97 2.63 9.15 -2.17
N PHE A 98 1.97 7.99 -2.23
CA PHE A 98 1.52 7.28 -1.02
C PHE A 98 2.66 6.71 -0.20
N THR A 99 3.66 6.07 -0.83
CA THR A 99 4.80 5.50 -0.11
C THR A 99 5.64 6.58 0.58
N ARG A 100 5.83 7.74 -0.05
CA ARG A 100 6.48 8.90 0.57
C ARG A 100 5.66 9.47 1.72
N SER A 101 4.34 9.59 1.56
CA SER A 101 3.45 10.07 2.63
C SER A 101 3.53 9.16 3.87
N ILE A 102 3.51 7.84 3.68
CA ILE A 102 3.69 6.86 4.77
C ILE A 102 5.06 7.04 5.44
N ALA A 103 6.14 7.10 4.66
CA ALA A 103 7.49 7.25 5.19
C ALA A 103 7.66 8.54 6.01
N ASN A 104 7.11 9.65 5.52
CA ASN A 104 7.15 10.94 6.22
C ASN A 104 6.36 10.89 7.53
N ALA A 105 5.12 10.41 7.50
CA ALA A 105 4.26 10.39 8.68
C ALA A 105 4.83 9.50 9.80
N VAL A 106 5.40 8.34 9.44
CA VAL A 106 6.04 7.43 10.40
C VAL A 106 7.38 7.99 10.90
N GLY A 107 8.18 8.56 10.01
CA GLY A 107 9.46 9.18 10.37
C GLY A 107 9.29 10.40 11.29
N GLU A 108 8.22 11.17 11.11
CA GLU A 108 7.87 12.29 11.97
C GLU A 108 7.64 11.86 13.43
N LEU A 109 7.00 10.71 13.66
CA LEU A 109 6.79 10.18 15.02
C LEU A 109 8.11 9.95 15.77
N GLN A 110 9.12 9.41 15.07
CA GLN A 110 10.46 9.25 15.65
C GLN A 110 11.16 10.60 15.83
N HIS A 111 11.06 11.50 14.86
CA HIS A 111 11.66 12.84 14.95
C HIS A 111 11.14 13.64 16.15
N LEU A 112 9.85 13.52 16.45
CA LEU A 112 9.19 14.15 17.60
C LEU A 112 9.43 13.39 18.93
N GLY A 113 10.15 12.27 18.92
CA GLY A 113 10.41 11.45 20.10
C GLY A 113 9.18 10.69 20.63
N LEU A 114 8.13 10.55 19.82
CA LEU A 114 6.90 9.84 20.19
C LEU A 114 7.03 8.33 20.06
N VAL A 115 7.98 7.86 19.23
CA VAL A 115 8.33 6.45 19.02
C VAL A 115 9.85 6.35 18.99
N GLN A 116 10.42 5.34 19.66
CA GLN A 116 11.88 5.21 19.78
C GLN A 116 12.52 4.78 18.45
N GLU A 117 11.90 3.81 17.77
CA GLU A 117 12.39 3.27 16.50
C GLU A 117 11.28 3.20 15.46
N ALA A 118 11.42 3.91 14.35
CA ALA A 118 10.45 3.94 13.26
C ALA A 118 11.16 3.76 11.91
N THR A 119 10.81 2.70 11.18
CA THR A 119 11.41 2.39 9.88
C THR A 119 10.35 2.16 8.82
N VAL A 120 10.55 2.76 7.65
CA VAL A 120 9.77 2.47 6.45
C VAL A 120 10.75 2.14 5.33
N SER A 121 10.61 0.97 4.73
CA SER A 121 11.41 0.54 3.59
C SER A 121 10.51 0.26 2.39
N VAL A 122 10.90 0.80 1.24
CA VAL A 122 10.17 0.62 -0.01
C VAL A 122 11.09 -0.09 -1.00
N ARG A 123 10.60 -1.16 -1.60
CA ARG A 123 11.30 -1.93 -2.64
C ARG A 123 10.40 -2.12 -3.84
N VAL A 124 11.02 -2.31 -4.99
CA VAL A 124 10.32 -2.57 -6.25
C VAL A 124 10.62 -3.98 -6.80
N HIS A 125 9.70 -4.53 -7.60
CA HIS A 125 9.92 -5.77 -8.35
C HIS A 125 9.39 -5.66 -9.79
N SER A 126 9.99 -6.39 -10.72
CA SER A 126 9.68 -6.27 -12.17
C SER A 126 8.41 -7.00 -12.63
N GLY A 127 7.61 -7.56 -11.70
CA GLY A 127 6.40 -8.31 -12.03
C GLY A 127 5.16 -7.44 -11.94
N THR A 128 4.12 -7.76 -12.72
CA THR A 128 2.81 -7.14 -12.54
C THR A 128 2.13 -7.67 -11.29
N GLN A 129 1.72 -6.77 -10.41
CA GLN A 129 1.24 -7.10 -9.07
C GLN A 129 -0.28 -7.33 -9.06
N PHE A 130 -0.74 -8.54 -9.43
CA PHE A 130 -2.18 -8.86 -9.53
C PHE A 130 -2.90 -9.09 -8.19
N PHE A 131 -2.18 -8.98 -7.08
CA PHE A 131 -2.74 -9.16 -5.74
C PHE A 131 -2.25 -8.08 -4.79
N LYS A 132 -2.95 -7.94 -3.67
CA LYS A 132 -2.47 -7.23 -2.50
C LYS A 132 -2.35 -8.17 -1.31
N LEU A 133 -1.29 -7.99 -0.55
CA LEU A 133 -0.99 -8.72 0.68
C LEU A 133 -0.66 -7.71 1.77
N TYR A 134 -1.22 -7.94 2.96
CA TYR A 134 -0.84 -7.28 4.20
C TYR A 134 -0.49 -8.37 5.19
N VAL A 135 0.66 -8.27 5.86
CA VAL A 135 1.00 -9.09 7.02
C VAL A 135 1.21 -8.13 8.19
N ILE A 136 0.42 -8.29 9.25
CA ILE A 136 0.37 -7.37 10.40
C ILE A 136 0.87 -8.12 11.63
N ASN A 137 1.87 -7.57 12.30
CA ASN A 137 2.54 -8.11 13.49
C ASN A 137 2.91 -9.60 13.36
N GLN A 138 3.16 -10.07 12.14
CA GLN A 138 3.38 -11.49 11.78
C GLN A 138 2.26 -12.46 12.20
N GLY A 139 1.13 -11.94 12.67
CA GLY A 139 0.01 -12.73 13.20
C GLY A 139 -1.19 -12.77 12.26
N ASP A 140 -1.49 -11.65 11.60
CA ASP A 140 -2.64 -11.53 10.70
C ASP A 140 -2.20 -11.32 9.26
N ALA A 141 -2.86 -11.99 8.31
CA ALA A 141 -2.59 -11.85 6.90
C ALA A 141 -3.88 -11.57 6.11
N PHE A 142 -3.87 -10.49 5.32
CA PHE A 142 -4.95 -10.11 4.42
C PHE A 142 -4.47 -10.24 2.99
N PHE A 143 -5.18 -11.03 2.19
CA PHE A 143 -4.84 -11.27 0.80
C PHE A 143 -6.07 -11.06 -0.10
N GLY A 144 -5.86 -10.48 -1.27
CA GLY A 144 -6.90 -10.39 -2.29
C GLY A 144 -6.36 -10.04 -3.66
N TYR A 145 -7.07 -10.47 -4.70
CA TYR A 145 -6.75 -10.10 -6.08
C TYR A 145 -7.28 -8.71 -6.41
N TYR A 146 -6.55 -7.99 -7.26
CA TYR A 146 -7.08 -6.80 -7.90
C TYR A 146 -8.06 -7.21 -9.00
N PRO A 147 -9.33 -6.75 -8.95
CA PRO A 147 -10.26 -7.03 -10.03
C PRO A 147 -9.87 -6.21 -11.26
N ILE A 148 -9.62 -6.86 -12.39
CA ILE A 148 -9.43 -6.15 -13.65
C ILE A 148 -10.77 -5.64 -14.15
N ARG A 149 -10.92 -4.33 -14.33
CA ARG A 149 -12.17 -3.69 -14.73
C ARG A 149 -11.94 -2.63 -15.80
N PRO A 150 -12.89 -2.40 -16.72
CA PRO A 150 -12.85 -1.26 -17.60
C PRO A 150 -12.85 0.05 -16.80
N ASN A 151 -11.97 0.98 -17.15
CA ASN A 151 -11.91 2.32 -16.57
C ASN A 151 -11.55 3.34 -17.65
N LYS A 152 -11.80 4.62 -17.39
CA LYS A 152 -11.36 5.75 -18.21
C LYS A 152 -10.54 6.70 -17.35
N VAL A 153 -9.29 6.92 -17.71
CA VAL A 153 -8.35 7.74 -16.93
C VAL A 153 -7.78 8.86 -17.79
N SER A 154 -7.38 9.97 -17.13
CA SER A 154 -6.55 10.99 -17.78
C SER A 154 -5.08 10.65 -17.59
N ALA A 155 -4.33 10.53 -18.70
CA ALA A 155 -2.89 10.29 -18.68
C ALA A 155 -2.22 11.01 -19.85
N GLY A 156 -1.18 11.81 -19.57
CA GLY A 156 -0.53 12.65 -20.60
C GLY A 156 -1.44 13.72 -21.21
N GLY A 157 -2.47 14.17 -20.48
CA GLY A 157 -3.43 15.17 -20.96
C GLY A 157 -4.57 14.61 -21.80
N GLU A 158 -4.60 13.30 -22.05
CA GLU A 158 -5.63 12.62 -22.85
C GLU A 158 -6.47 11.66 -22.00
N ALA A 159 -7.74 11.50 -22.35
CA ALA A 159 -8.59 10.46 -21.79
C ALA A 159 -8.33 9.12 -22.51
N ILE A 160 -7.95 8.10 -21.75
CA ILE A 160 -7.63 6.75 -22.25
C ILE A 160 -8.57 5.73 -21.62
N ASP A 161 -9.22 4.93 -22.45
CA ASP A 161 -9.98 3.74 -22.02
C ASP A 161 -9.00 2.59 -21.73
N ILE A 162 -9.07 2.03 -20.52
CA ILE A 162 -8.12 1.03 -20.03
C ILE A 162 -8.80 -0.17 -19.40
N TYR A 163 -8.07 -1.28 -19.31
CA TYR A 163 -8.31 -2.28 -18.27
C TYR A 163 -7.45 -1.94 -17.07
N ASP A 164 -8.11 -1.62 -15.96
CA ASP A 164 -7.51 -1.13 -14.74
C ASP A 164 -7.55 -2.20 -13.65
N LEU A 165 -6.61 -2.09 -12.71
CA LEU A 165 -6.47 -2.94 -11.53
C LEU A 165 -6.55 -2.12 -10.24
N VAL A 166 -6.46 -0.80 -10.33
CA VAL A 166 -6.73 0.14 -9.25
C VAL A 166 -8.13 0.72 -9.48
N SER A 167 -8.95 0.75 -8.44
CA SER A 167 -10.33 1.22 -8.47
C SER A 167 -10.51 2.47 -7.64
#